data_AF-A0A6L5F0M4-F1
#
_entry.id   AF-A0A6L5F0M4-F1
#
_cell.length_a   1.000
_cell.length_b   1.000
_cell.length_c   1.000
_cell.angle_alpha   90.00
_cell.angle_beta   90.00
_cell.angle_gamma   90.00
#
_symmetry.space_group_name_H-M   'P 1'
#
loop_
_entity.id
_entity.type
_entity.pdbx_description
1 polymer ?
#
loop_
_entity_poly.entity_id
_entity_poly.type
_entity_poly.pdbx_seq_one_letter_code
_entity_poly.pdbx_strand_id
1 'polypeptide(L)'
;METVRRISGFVGRWFALIVVAAGAVALAAPGAFAGGEEAVPWLLAVIMLGMGLTLRPVDFAIVAKRPWALLIGVAAQYVLMPLIAFGIAHALNLSPYLAAGIILVGAAPGGTASNVMVYLSRGDTALSVAMTTVSTLLAPVLTP
;
A
#
# COMPACT_ATOMS: atom_id res chain seq x y z
N MET A 1 -12.77 11.07 26.93
CA MET A 1 -11.94 9.96 26.42
C MET A 1 -12.75 8.83 25.79
N GLU A 2 -13.95 8.52 26.31
CA GLU A 2 -14.80 7.44 25.79
C GLU A 2 -15.32 7.69 24.36
N THR A 3 -15.73 8.92 24.04
CA THR A 3 -16.15 9.33 22.69
C THR A 3 -15.05 9.15 21.65
N VAL A 4 -13.81 9.51 22.00
CA VAL A 4 -12.64 9.38 21.11
C VAL A 4 -12.34 7.89 20.82
N ARG A 5 -12.38 7.04 21.85
CA ARG A 5 -12.20 5.58 21.67
C ARG A 5 -13.31 4.97 20.81
N ARG A 6 -14.56 5.42 20.98
CA ARG A 6 -15.70 4.95 20.20
C ARG A 6 -15.59 5.33 18.73
N ILE A 7 -15.22 6.59 18.44
CA ILE A 7 -15.00 7.07 17.07
C ILE A 7 -13.82 6.34 16.43
N SER A 8 -12.68 6.23 17.12
CA SER A 8 -11.51 5.50 16.62
C SER A 8 -11.84 4.03 16.31
N GLY A 9 -12.59 3.36 17.20
CA GLY A 9 -13.03 1.99 16.99
C GLY A 9 -14.01 1.82 15.81
N PHE A 10 -14.88 2.81 15.57
CA PHE A 10 -15.76 2.83 14.41
C PHE A 10 -14.97 3.01 13.11
N VAL A 11 -14.11 4.04 13.05
CA VAL A 11 -13.30 4.36 11.87
C VAL A 11 -12.39 3.19 11.50
N GLY A 12 -11.72 2.57 12.49
CA GLY A 12 -10.87 1.41 12.24
C GLY A 12 -11.64 0.20 11.71
N ARG A 13 -12.85 -0.04 12.22
CA ARG A 13 -13.70 -1.18 11.79
C ARG A 13 -14.23 -1.00 10.37
N TRP A 14 -14.65 0.20 10.03
CA TRP A 14 -15.28 0.51 8.74
C TRP A 14 -14.31 1.15 7.74
N PHE A 15 -13.01 1.12 8.02
CA PHE A 15 -11.98 1.83 7.27
C PHE A 15 -12.08 1.59 5.76
N ALA A 16 -12.12 0.32 5.32
CA ALA A 16 -12.20 -0.01 3.90
C ALA A 16 -13.44 0.59 3.23
N LEU A 17 -14.60 0.56 3.89
CA LEU A 17 -15.83 1.12 3.36
C LEU A 17 -15.82 2.65 3.37
N ILE A 18 -15.19 3.26 4.36
CA ILE A 18 -14.97 4.71 4.39
C ILE A 18 -14.08 5.14 3.23
N VAL A 19 -12.99 4.40 2.94
CA VAL A 19 -12.10 4.69 1.80
C VAL A 19 -12.83 4.56 0.47
N VAL A 20 -13.62 3.50 0.28
CA VAL A 20 -14.41 3.31 -0.96
C VAL A 20 -15.45 4.42 -1.12
N ALA A 21 -16.16 4.78 -0.04
CA ALA A 21 -17.12 5.87 -0.06
C ALA A 21 -16.46 7.22 -0.34
N ALA A 22 -15.32 7.50 0.27
CA ALA A 22 -14.53 8.71 0.01
C ALA A 22 -14.07 8.77 -1.45
N GLY A 23 -13.63 7.65 -2.03
CA GLY A 23 -13.29 7.55 -3.45
C GLY A 23 -14.50 7.83 -4.37
N ALA A 24 -15.67 7.28 -4.04
CA ALA A 24 -16.90 7.57 -4.79
C ALA A 24 -17.30 9.05 -4.72
N VAL A 25 -17.18 9.68 -3.54
CA VAL A 25 -17.43 11.11 -3.36
C VAL A 25 -16.42 11.96 -4.14
N ALA A 26 -15.14 11.58 -4.13
CA ALA A 26 -14.09 12.27 -4.89
C ALA A 26 -14.35 12.20 -6.41
N LEU A 27 -14.85 11.07 -6.91
CA LEU A 27 -15.26 10.93 -8.31
C LEU A 27 -16.50 11.79 -8.64
N ALA A 28 -17.46 11.90 -7.72
CA ALA A 28 -18.67 12.68 -7.93
C ALA A 28 -18.45 14.20 -7.85
N ALA A 29 -17.45 14.66 -7.09
CA ALA A 29 -17.12 16.07 -6.93
C ALA A 29 -15.59 16.32 -6.99
N PRO A 30 -14.94 16.17 -8.17
CA PRO A 30 -13.49 16.29 -8.29
C PRO A 30 -12.95 17.65 -7.86
N GLY A 31 -13.70 18.73 -8.16
CA GLY A 31 -13.31 20.10 -7.83
C GLY A 31 -13.22 20.38 -6.32
N ALA A 32 -13.88 19.59 -5.48
CA ALA A 32 -13.78 19.73 -4.02
C ALA A 32 -12.46 19.21 -3.45
N PHE A 33 -11.75 18.37 -4.21
CA PHE A 33 -10.48 17.75 -3.81
C PHE A 33 -9.29 18.21 -4.66
N ALA A 34 -9.53 19.07 -5.66
CA ALA A 34 -8.50 19.64 -6.51
C ALA A 34 -7.47 20.42 -5.67
N GLY A 35 -6.19 20.08 -5.82
CA GLY A 35 -5.08 20.69 -5.08
C GLY A 35 -4.71 20.00 -3.76
N GLY A 36 -5.45 18.98 -3.32
CA GLY A 36 -5.10 18.19 -2.12
C GLY A 36 -3.96 17.18 -2.34
N GLU A 37 -3.53 16.98 -3.58
CA GLU A 37 -2.58 15.95 -4.01
C GLU A 37 -1.19 16.14 -3.38
N GLU A 38 -0.75 17.40 -3.23
CA GLU A 38 0.54 17.76 -2.63
C GLU A 38 0.60 17.41 -1.12
N ALA A 39 -0.55 17.31 -0.46
CA ALA A 39 -0.63 16.93 0.95
C ALA A 39 -0.54 15.41 1.16
N VAL A 40 -0.80 14.59 0.13
CA VAL A 40 -0.86 13.12 0.26
C VAL A 40 0.45 12.52 0.79
N PRO A 41 1.65 12.89 0.29
CA PRO A 41 2.91 12.36 0.83
C PRO A 41 3.10 12.71 2.31
N TRP A 42 2.74 13.92 2.72
CA TRP A 42 2.86 14.38 4.11
C TRP A 42 1.89 13.66 5.05
N LEU A 43 0.64 13.46 4.61
CA LEU A 43 -0.35 12.69 5.35
C LEU A 43 0.11 11.25 5.54
N LEU A 44 0.63 10.61 4.48
CA LEU A 44 1.20 9.27 4.57
C LEU A 44 2.43 9.23 5.48
N ALA A 45 3.30 10.25 5.45
CA ALA A 45 4.48 10.31 6.31
C ALA A 45 4.10 10.33 7.80
N VAL A 46 3.07 11.11 8.19
CA VAL A 46 2.57 11.15 9.57
C VAL A 46 2.01 9.78 9.98
N ILE A 47 1.23 9.13 9.12
CA ILE A 47 0.67 7.80 9.40
C ILE A 47 1.79 6.75 9.55
N MET A 48 2.77 6.75 8.65
CA MET A 48 3.92 5.84 8.68
C MET A 48 4.80 6.08 9.90
N LEU A 49 5.01 7.34 10.30
CA LEU A 49 5.74 7.67 11.53
C LEU A 49 5.00 7.13 12.75
N GLY A 50 3.69 7.38 12.85
CA GLY A 50 2.86 6.87 13.94
C GLY A 50 2.93 5.34 14.05
N MET A 51 2.88 4.64 12.93
CA MET A 51 3.06 3.19 12.89
C MET A 51 4.48 2.77 13.28
N GLY A 52 5.52 3.44 12.78
CA GLY A 52 6.91 3.17 13.12
C GLY A 52 7.18 3.27 14.62
N LEU A 53 6.58 4.25 15.30
CA LEU A 53 6.65 4.42 16.76
C LEU A 53 5.99 3.26 17.54
N THR A 54 5.13 2.46 16.91
CA THR A 54 4.52 1.27 17.54
C THR A 54 5.33 -0.02 17.33
N LEU A 55 6.31 -0.01 16.42
CA LEU A 55 7.15 -1.17 16.13
C LEU A 55 8.36 -1.23 17.07
N ARG A 56 8.71 -2.43 17.52
CA ARG A 56 9.89 -2.65 18.35
C ARG A 56 11.02 -3.25 17.51
N PRO A 57 12.29 -3.00 17.84
CA PRO A 57 13.43 -3.60 17.14
C PRO A 57 13.38 -5.14 17.07
N VAL A 58 12.79 -5.79 18.09
CA VAL A 58 12.59 -7.24 18.11
C VAL A 58 11.68 -7.74 16.98
N ASP A 59 10.70 -6.93 16.55
CA ASP A 59 9.75 -7.30 15.52
C ASP A 59 10.47 -7.41 14.15
N PHE A 60 11.50 -6.57 13.90
CA PHE A 60 12.39 -6.69 12.73
C PHE A 60 13.37 -7.87 12.83
N ALA A 61 13.84 -8.20 14.03
CA ALA A 61 14.69 -9.38 14.23
C ALA A 61 13.95 -10.69 13.90
N ILE A 62 12.64 -10.73 14.09
CA ILE A 62 11.79 -11.87 13.69
C ILE A 62 11.72 -12.00 12.16
N VAL A 63 11.63 -10.88 11.43
CA VAL A 63 11.68 -10.88 9.97
C VAL A 63 13.02 -11.41 9.45
N ALA A 64 14.13 -10.99 10.06
CA ALA A 64 15.46 -11.51 9.71
C ALA A 64 15.59 -13.03 9.96
N LYS A 65 14.85 -13.58 10.93
CA LYS A 65 14.77 -15.03 11.19
C LYS A 65 13.84 -15.79 10.23
N ARG A 66 13.02 -15.09 9.46
CA ARG A 66 12.07 -15.67 8.48
C ARG A 66 12.26 -15.06 7.08
N PRO A 67 13.48 -15.18 6.48
CA PRO A 67 13.79 -14.54 5.21
C PRO A 67 12.90 -15.04 4.06
N TRP A 68 12.42 -16.28 4.12
CA TRP A 68 11.58 -16.86 3.07
C TRP A 68 10.26 -16.11 2.88
N ALA A 69 9.62 -15.63 3.95
CA ALA A 69 8.38 -14.87 3.84
C ALA A 69 8.60 -13.54 3.11
N LEU A 70 9.71 -12.85 3.42
CA LEU A 70 10.12 -11.62 2.76
C LEU A 70 10.44 -11.87 1.27
N LEU A 71 11.25 -12.89 0.97
CA LEU A 71 11.65 -13.23 -0.40
C LEU A 71 10.45 -13.62 -1.28
N ILE A 72 9.54 -14.45 -0.77
CA ILE A 72 8.32 -14.82 -1.49
C ILE A 72 7.46 -13.58 -1.73
N GLY A 73 7.32 -12.70 -0.74
CA GLY A 73 6.58 -11.45 -0.87
C GLY A 73 7.17 -10.52 -1.94
N VAL A 74 8.50 -10.33 -1.94
CA VAL A 74 9.19 -9.50 -2.95
C VAL A 74 9.12 -10.14 -4.34
N ALA A 75 9.27 -11.46 -4.45
CA ALA A 75 9.11 -12.18 -5.71
C ALA A 75 7.68 -12.05 -6.26
N ALA A 76 6.67 -12.16 -5.40
CA ALA A 76 5.28 -11.92 -5.79
C ALA A 76 5.08 -10.47 -6.26
N GLN A 77 5.68 -9.49 -5.59
CA GLN A 77 5.59 -8.09 -5.99
C GLN A 77 6.18 -7.83 -7.38
N TYR A 78 7.36 -8.36 -7.69
CA TYR A 78 8.05 -8.05 -8.95
C TYR A 78 7.84 -9.05 -10.08
N VAL A 79 7.27 -10.21 -9.81
CA VAL A 79 6.97 -11.22 -10.84
C VAL A 79 5.47 -11.33 -11.03
N LEU A 80 4.72 -11.59 -9.97
CA LEU A 80 3.29 -11.88 -10.08
C LEU A 80 2.48 -10.64 -10.47
N MET A 81 2.73 -9.48 -9.85
CA MET A 81 1.98 -8.25 -10.16
C MET A 81 2.15 -7.77 -11.61
N PRO A 82 3.37 -7.67 -12.18
CA PRO A 82 3.54 -7.29 -13.59
C PRO A 82 2.93 -8.29 -14.56
N LEU A 83 3.06 -9.60 -14.29
CA LEU A 83 2.46 -10.64 -15.12
C LEU A 83 0.94 -10.59 -15.12
N ILE A 84 0.33 -10.33 -13.96
CA ILE A 84 -1.12 -10.11 -13.86
C ILE A 84 -1.52 -8.86 -14.65
N ALA A 85 -0.79 -7.74 -14.51
CA ALA A 85 -1.07 -6.51 -15.24
C ALA A 85 -0.99 -6.70 -16.76
N PHE A 86 0.03 -7.42 -17.23
CA PHE A 86 0.18 -7.80 -18.64
C PHE A 86 -0.96 -8.70 -19.11
N GLY A 87 -1.34 -9.71 -18.32
CA GLY A 87 -2.45 -10.61 -18.61
C GLY A 87 -3.78 -9.87 -18.72
N ILE A 88 -4.05 -8.92 -17.81
CA ILE A 88 -5.24 -8.06 -17.87
C ILE A 88 -5.22 -7.18 -19.12
N ALA A 89 -4.08 -6.55 -19.43
CA ALA A 89 -3.95 -5.69 -20.60
C ALA A 89 -4.26 -6.45 -21.90
N HIS A 90 -3.79 -7.70 -22.01
CA HIS A 90 -4.04 -8.55 -23.16
C HIS A 90 -5.48 -9.07 -23.21
N ALA A 91 -6.02 -9.55 -22.07
CA ALA A 91 -7.38 -10.07 -21.99
C ALA A 91 -8.45 -9.03 -22.31
N LEU A 92 -8.20 -7.77 -21.94
CA LEU A 92 -9.10 -6.64 -22.22
C LEU A 92 -8.79 -5.92 -23.54
N ASN A 93 -7.78 -6.38 -24.29
CA ASN A 93 -7.31 -5.78 -25.55
C ASN A 93 -7.11 -4.26 -25.43
N LEU A 94 -6.39 -3.83 -24.38
CA LEU A 94 -6.17 -2.42 -24.08
C LEU A 94 -5.30 -1.75 -25.13
N SER A 95 -5.50 -0.44 -25.33
CA SER A 95 -4.62 0.35 -26.19
C SER A 95 -3.18 0.34 -25.64
N PRO A 96 -2.16 0.50 -26.51
CA PRO A 96 -0.76 0.45 -26.07
C PRO A 96 -0.43 1.40 -24.91
N TYR A 97 -1.03 2.60 -24.91
CA TYR A 97 -0.85 3.58 -23.84
C TYR A 97 -1.44 3.12 -22.50
N LEU A 98 -2.63 2.51 -22.52
CA LEU A 98 -3.28 2.04 -21.30
C LEU A 98 -2.63 0.75 -20.77
N ALA A 99 -2.16 -0.11 -21.68
CA ALA A 99 -1.37 -1.29 -21.36
C ALA A 99 -0.05 -0.91 -20.68
N ALA A 100 0.68 0.08 -21.22
CA ALA A 100 1.90 0.59 -20.58
C ALA A 100 1.61 1.14 -19.17
N GLY A 101 0.51 1.90 -19.01
CA GLY A 101 0.09 2.43 -17.70
C GLY A 101 -0.17 1.33 -16.66
N ILE A 102 -0.97 0.33 -16.99
CA ILE A 102 -1.31 -0.74 -16.02
C ILE A 102 -0.11 -1.63 -15.70
N ILE A 103 0.77 -1.91 -16.68
CA ILE A 103 2.00 -2.66 -16.45
C ILE A 103 2.95 -1.88 -15.55
N LEU A 104 3.09 -0.56 -15.76
CA LEU A 104 3.89 0.29 -14.89
C LEU A 104 3.36 0.29 -13.45
N VAL A 105 2.04 0.32 -13.26
CA VAL A 105 1.43 0.18 -11.93
C VAL A 105 1.76 -1.19 -11.32
N GLY A 106 1.70 -2.26 -12.11
CA GLY A 106 2.06 -3.62 -11.66
C GLY A 106 3.54 -3.79 -11.30
N ALA A 107 4.43 -3.05 -11.97
CA ALA A 107 5.89 -3.08 -11.75
C ALA A 107 6.37 -2.14 -10.64
N ALA A 108 5.50 -1.27 -10.13
CA ALA A 108 5.82 -0.39 -9.04
C ALA A 108 6.04 -1.17 -7.72
N PRO A 109 6.92 -0.67 -6.82
CA PRO A 109 7.09 -1.24 -5.50
C PRO A 109 5.80 -1.15 -4.67
N GLY A 110 5.76 -1.92 -3.57
CA GLY A 110 4.64 -1.85 -2.62
C GLY A 110 4.47 -0.43 -2.05
N GLY A 111 3.21 0.01 -1.94
CA GLY A 111 2.88 1.32 -1.37
C GLY A 111 2.83 1.31 0.16
N THR A 112 3.20 2.42 0.80
CA THR A 112 3.19 2.57 2.27
C THR A 112 1.80 2.37 2.89
N ALA A 113 0.72 2.69 2.17
CA ALA A 113 -0.66 2.45 2.61
C ALA A 113 -0.94 0.96 2.94
N SER A 114 -0.24 0.02 2.32
CA SER A 114 -0.37 -1.42 2.61
C SER A 114 -0.03 -1.75 4.07
N ASN A 115 0.96 -1.05 4.66
CA ASN A 115 1.35 -1.26 6.06
C ASN A 115 0.20 -0.91 7.02
N VAL A 116 -0.61 0.11 6.68
CA VAL A 116 -1.79 0.50 7.49
C VAL A 116 -2.84 -0.59 7.41
N MET A 117 -3.07 -1.14 6.22
CA MET A 117 -4.03 -2.23 6.02
C MET A 117 -3.60 -3.49 6.78
N VAL A 118 -2.31 -3.82 6.78
CA VAL A 118 -1.78 -4.95 7.57
C VAL A 118 -1.94 -4.70 9.06
N TYR A 119 -1.65 -3.48 9.53
CA TYR A 119 -1.87 -3.11 10.93
C TYR A 119 -3.34 -3.23 11.36
N LEU A 120 -4.26 -2.66 10.57
CA LEU A 120 -5.71 -2.70 10.84
C LEU A 120 -6.29 -4.13 10.79
N SER A 121 -5.76 -4.98 9.90
CA SER A 121 -6.12 -6.39 9.81
C SER A 121 -5.45 -7.26 10.88
N ARG A 122 -4.63 -6.69 11.77
CA ARG A 122 -3.84 -7.39 12.79
C ARG A 122 -2.86 -8.42 12.19
N GLY A 123 -2.37 -8.16 10.98
CA GLY A 123 -1.33 -8.94 10.35
C GLY A 123 0.08 -8.57 10.83
N ASP A 124 1.10 -9.19 10.23
CA ASP A 124 2.51 -8.94 10.54
C ASP A 124 2.97 -7.61 9.93
N THR A 125 2.81 -6.53 10.70
CA THR A 125 3.16 -5.17 10.27
C THR A 125 4.66 -5.02 10.07
N ALA A 126 5.49 -5.71 10.85
CA ALA A 126 6.95 -5.67 10.70
C ALA A 126 7.38 -6.29 9.36
N LEU A 127 6.78 -7.43 8.98
CA LEU A 127 7.00 -8.04 7.67
C LEU A 127 6.53 -7.13 6.54
N SER A 128 5.36 -6.50 6.65
CA SER A 128 4.83 -5.57 5.63
C SER A 128 5.75 -4.38 5.41
N VAL A 129 6.24 -3.77 6.50
CA VAL A 129 7.18 -2.65 6.43
C VAL A 129 8.50 -3.11 5.79
N ALA A 130 9.04 -4.26 6.22
CA ALA A 130 10.27 -4.80 5.64
C ALA A 130 10.13 -5.11 4.14
N MET A 131 9.01 -5.72 3.72
CA MET A 131 8.70 -5.96 2.30
C MET A 131 8.67 -4.65 1.51
N THR A 132 7.94 -3.65 2.02
CA THR A 132 7.81 -2.34 1.36
C THR A 132 9.17 -1.64 1.23
N THR A 133 9.99 -1.67 2.29
CA THR A 133 11.34 -1.09 2.28
C THR A 133 12.22 -1.79 1.26
N VAL A 134 12.28 -3.12 1.28
CA VAL A 134 13.11 -3.89 0.34
C VAL A 134 12.64 -3.69 -1.09
N SER A 135 11.34 -3.73 -1.37
CA SER A 135 10.84 -3.45 -2.71
C SER A 135 11.20 -2.03 -3.17
N THR A 136 10.99 -1.03 -2.32
CA THR A 136 11.32 0.36 -2.68
C THR A 136 12.81 0.54 -3.00
N LEU A 137 13.70 -0.12 -2.26
CA LEU A 137 15.13 -0.10 -2.53
C LEU A 137 15.53 -0.83 -3.82
N LEU A 138 14.79 -1.87 -4.21
CA LEU A 138 15.03 -2.62 -5.44
C LEU A 138 14.38 -1.97 -6.67
N ALA A 139 13.39 -1.10 -6.49
CA ALA A 139 12.63 -0.47 -7.57
C ALA A 139 13.49 0.20 -8.65
N PRO A 140 14.60 0.91 -8.35
CA PRO A 140 15.45 1.52 -9.40
C PRO A 140 16.04 0.52 -10.40
N VAL A 141 16.14 -0.76 -10.04
CA VAL A 141 16.68 -1.83 -10.89
C VAL A 141 15.58 -2.72 -11.46
N LEU A 142 14.50 -2.96 -10.71
CA LEU A 142 13.46 -3.93 -11.08
C LEU A 142 12.21 -3.31 -11.72
N THR A 143 11.98 -2.00 -11.58
CA THR A 143 10.80 -1.32 -12.13
C THR A 143 10.98 -0.82 -13.57
N PRO A 144 12.16 -0.29 -14.00
CA PRO A 144 12.42 0.01 -15.41
C PRO A 144 12.47 -1.23 -16.29
#